data_AF-A0A953EFP5-F1
#
_entry.id   AF-A0A953EFP5-F1
#
_cell.length_a   1.000
_cell.length_b   1.000
_cell.length_c   1.000
_cell.angle_alpha   90.00
_cell.angle_beta   90.00
_cell.angle_gamma   90.00
#
_symmetry.space_group_name_H-M   'P 1'
#
loop_
_entity.id
_entity.type
_entity.pdbx_description
1 polymer ?
#
loop_
_entity_poly.entity_id
_entity_poly.type
_entity_poly.pdbx_seq_one_letter_code
_entity_poly.pdbx_strand_id
1 'polypeptide(L)'
;MRRWALLIALGLPLAAAMDAGAQQRQAPPHEWVFGAWTGGIFPPGEIEGAACFANPTVIFTRDVVMRASVLDVAYRQRTIETAASVPNGLEFRFTPVAPTVDAFGGQVPPDVGFGCGDSPNVLRVERRGPDEIVFPNCSQFPSPLRRCKTQ
;
A
#
# COMPACT_ATOMS: atom_id res chain seq x y z
N MET A 1 47.09 -21.13 66.40
CA MET A 1 45.98 -20.35 65.81
C MET A 1 45.64 -20.95 64.44
N ARG A 2 44.57 -21.72 64.35
CA ARG A 2 44.06 -22.35 63.11
C ARG A 2 43.22 -21.32 62.35
N ARG A 3 43.68 -20.90 61.16
CA ARG A 3 42.87 -20.09 60.23
C ARG A 3 42.49 -20.95 59.04
N TRP A 4 41.20 -20.89 58.74
CA TRP A 4 40.45 -21.79 57.88
C TRP A 4 40.73 -21.52 56.40
N ALA A 5 40.84 -22.60 55.64
CA ALA A 5 40.73 -22.61 54.19
C ALA A 5 39.27 -22.85 53.78
N LEU A 6 38.96 -22.49 52.52
CA LEU A 6 37.78 -22.80 51.70
C LEU A 6 36.66 -21.75 51.64
N LEU A 7 36.69 -20.97 50.54
CA LEU A 7 35.51 -20.54 49.77
C LEU A 7 35.94 -20.53 48.29
N ILE A 8 35.81 -21.67 47.60
CA ILE A 8 34.79 -21.94 46.58
C ILE A 8 34.70 -20.82 45.54
N ALA A 9 35.36 -21.06 44.41
CA ALA A 9 35.30 -20.27 43.20
C ALA A 9 33.87 -20.26 42.63
N LEU A 10 33.31 -19.07 42.48
CA LEU A 10 32.07 -18.81 41.75
C LEU A 10 32.30 -19.12 40.27
N GLY A 11 31.59 -20.13 39.76
CA GLY A 11 31.52 -20.44 38.34
C GLY A 11 30.86 -19.29 37.59
N LEU A 12 31.58 -18.73 36.62
CA LEU A 12 31.01 -17.87 35.59
C LEU A 12 30.18 -18.72 34.62
N PRO A 13 28.88 -18.49 34.45
CA PRO A 13 28.19 -19.00 33.29
C PRO A 13 28.61 -18.14 32.09
N LEU A 14 29.32 -18.76 31.14
CA LEU A 14 29.42 -18.27 29.77
C LEU A 14 28.00 -18.11 29.24
N ALA A 15 27.50 -16.87 29.28
CA ALA A 15 26.25 -16.49 28.65
C ALA A 15 26.40 -16.77 27.15
N ALA A 16 25.69 -17.79 26.68
CA ALA A 16 25.47 -18.06 25.28
C ALA A 16 24.98 -16.76 24.62
N ALA A 17 25.79 -16.21 23.72
CA ALA A 17 25.31 -15.27 22.72
C ALA A 17 24.33 -16.07 21.85
N MET A 18 23.06 -16.05 22.23
CA MET A 18 22.01 -16.51 21.35
C MET A 18 22.02 -15.56 20.16
N ASP A 19 22.34 -16.11 18.98
CA ASP A 19 21.98 -15.52 17.70
C ASP A 19 20.51 -15.14 17.76
N ALA A 20 20.26 -13.86 18.03
CA ALA A 20 18.96 -13.25 17.84
C ALA A 20 18.70 -13.26 16.33
N GLY A 21 18.21 -14.40 15.83
CA GLY A 21 17.73 -14.52 14.47
C GLY A 21 16.77 -13.37 14.22
N ALA A 22 17.16 -12.47 13.33
CA ALA A 22 16.32 -11.36 12.91
C ALA A 22 14.97 -11.95 12.50
N GLN A 23 13.91 -11.67 13.27
CA GLN A 23 12.55 -12.05 12.91
C GLN A 23 12.30 -11.53 11.50
N GLN A 24 12.14 -12.44 10.53
CA GLN A 24 11.76 -12.06 9.17
C GLN A 24 10.45 -11.30 9.27
N ARG A 25 10.52 -9.97 9.09
CA ARG A 25 9.32 -9.14 9.00
C ARG A 25 8.54 -9.66 7.81
N GLN A 26 7.39 -10.25 8.10
CA GLN A 26 6.44 -10.63 7.07
C GLN A 26 5.93 -9.35 6.43
N ALA A 27 6.27 -9.16 5.16
CA ALA A 27 5.90 -7.95 4.46
C ALA A 27 4.37 -7.87 4.24
N PRO A 28 3.81 -6.66 4.07
CA PRO A 28 2.39 -6.52 3.76
C PRO A 28 2.03 -7.24 2.46
N PRO A 29 0.84 -7.86 2.36
CA PRO A 29 0.45 -8.64 1.18
C PRO A 29 0.46 -7.82 -0.12
N HIS A 30 0.31 -6.50 -0.01
CA HIS A 30 0.30 -5.56 -1.12
C HIS A 30 1.64 -4.91 -1.43
N GLU A 31 2.75 -5.35 -0.82
CA GLU A 31 4.06 -4.72 -1.06
C GLU A 31 4.45 -4.66 -2.54
N TRP A 32 3.98 -5.64 -3.32
CA TRP A 32 4.32 -5.74 -4.73
C TRP A 32 3.68 -4.66 -5.58
N VAL A 33 2.62 -3.97 -5.12
CA VAL A 33 2.06 -2.83 -5.87
C VAL A 33 2.71 -1.49 -5.52
N PHE A 34 3.60 -1.43 -4.52
CA PHE A 34 4.20 -0.16 -4.09
C PHE A 34 4.84 0.61 -5.24
N GLY A 35 4.66 1.94 -5.24
CA GLY A 35 5.22 2.84 -6.23
C GLY A 35 4.17 3.59 -7.04
N ALA A 36 4.65 4.27 -8.06
CA ALA A 36 3.87 5.12 -8.96
C ALA A 36 3.44 4.35 -10.21
N TRP A 37 2.20 4.57 -10.62
CA TRP A 37 1.55 3.92 -11.75
C TRP A 37 0.88 4.95 -12.65
N THR A 38 1.09 4.82 -13.96
CA THR A 38 0.50 5.69 -15.00
C THR A 38 -0.52 4.91 -15.83
N GLY A 39 -1.45 5.62 -16.47
CA GLY A 39 -2.53 5.04 -17.27
C GLY A 39 -3.87 5.12 -16.54
N GLY A 40 -4.67 4.04 -16.56
CA GLY A 40 -5.95 4.02 -15.85
C GLY A 40 -7.04 4.82 -16.55
N ILE A 41 -6.95 6.15 -16.49
CA ILE A 41 -7.89 7.07 -17.15
C ILE A 41 -7.76 6.97 -18.67
N PHE A 42 -6.52 7.07 -19.15
CA PHE A 42 -6.13 6.87 -20.54
C PHE A 42 -5.14 5.70 -20.60
N PRO A 43 -4.89 5.12 -21.78
CA PRO A 43 -3.80 4.15 -21.93
C PRO A 43 -2.46 4.74 -21.44
N PRO A 44 -1.59 3.93 -20.82
CA PRO A 44 -0.32 4.40 -20.29
C PRO A 44 0.58 4.93 -21.41
N GLY A 45 1.11 6.14 -21.23
CA GLY A 45 2.08 6.77 -22.13
C GLY A 45 3.51 6.36 -21.80
N GLU A 46 4.38 7.34 -21.54
CA GLU A 46 5.76 7.11 -21.10
C GLU A 46 5.79 6.47 -19.70
N ILE A 47 6.51 5.35 -19.56
CA ILE A 47 6.61 4.58 -18.32
C ILE A 47 8.00 4.67 -17.67
N GLU A 48 8.93 5.40 -18.29
CA GLU A 48 10.33 5.51 -17.84
C GLU A 48 10.69 6.96 -17.54
N GLY A 49 11.64 7.15 -16.63
CA GLY A 49 12.22 8.46 -16.34
C GLY A 49 11.30 9.43 -15.60
N ALA A 50 11.75 10.67 -15.48
CA ALA A 50 11.12 11.69 -14.65
C ALA A 50 9.69 12.05 -15.10
N ALA A 51 9.38 11.93 -16.39
CA ALA A 51 8.07 12.27 -16.94
C ALA A 51 6.95 11.40 -16.34
N CYS A 52 7.20 10.10 -16.15
CA CYS A 52 6.23 9.19 -15.53
C CYS A 52 5.98 9.57 -14.06
N PHE A 53 7.05 9.83 -13.30
CA PHE A 53 6.94 10.19 -11.88
C PHE A 53 6.39 11.60 -11.64
N ALA A 54 6.44 12.49 -12.64
CA ALA A 54 5.85 13.82 -12.55
C ALA A 54 4.32 13.80 -12.59
N ASN A 55 3.69 12.80 -13.23
CA ASN A 55 2.25 12.73 -13.40
C ASN A 55 1.67 11.29 -13.28
N PRO A 56 1.91 10.56 -12.18
CA PRO A 56 1.31 9.24 -12.01
C PRO A 56 -0.19 9.34 -11.74
N THR A 57 -0.97 8.41 -12.24
CA THR A 57 -2.42 8.39 -12.00
C THR A 57 -2.75 7.79 -10.64
N VAL A 58 -1.97 6.79 -10.21
CA VAL A 58 -2.15 6.11 -8.91
C VAL A 58 -0.79 5.88 -8.26
N ILE A 59 -0.73 6.06 -6.94
CA ILE A 59 0.45 5.78 -6.13
C ILE A 59 0.03 4.87 -4.99
N PHE A 60 0.66 3.70 -4.90
CA PHE A 60 0.47 2.79 -3.77
C PHE A 60 1.62 2.94 -2.79
N THR A 61 1.28 3.12 -1.52
CA THR A 61 2.22 3.12 -0.40
C THR A 61 1.84 2.03 0.60
N ARG A 62 2.55 1.96 1.72
CA ARG A 62 2.23 1.00 2.78
C ARG A 62 0.81 1.21 3.33
N ASP A 63 0.44 2.45 3.65
CA ASP A 63 -0.77 2.75 4.41
C ASP A 63 -1.79 3.58 3.64
N VAL A 64 -1.42 4.12 2.47
CA VAL A 64 -2.30 4.96 1.65
C VAL A 64 -2.22 4.61 0.17
N VAL A 65 -3.35 4.76 -0.51
CA VAL A 65 -3.44 4.81 -1.96
C VAL A 65 -3.82 6.22 -2.36
N MET A 66 -3.03 6.85 -3.21
CA MET A 66 -3.30 8.16 -3.77
C MET A 66 -3.73 8.00 -5.22
N ARG A 67 -4.74 8.75 -5.65
CA ARG A 67 -5.19 8.77 -7.05
C ARG A 67 -5.47 10.17 -7.56
N ALA A 68 -5.23 10.40 -8.83
CA ALA A 68 -5.77 11.52 -9.59
C ALA A 68 -6.98 11.05 -10.40
N SER A 69 -7.84 11.97 -10.82
CA SER A 69 -8.92 11.69 -11.78
C SER A 69 -9.08 12.83 -12.78
N VAL A 70 -9.83 12.62 -13.87
CA VAL A 70 -10.05 13.66 -14.90
C VAL A 70 -10.63 14.94 -14.31
N LEU A 71 -11.51 14.79 -13.31
CA LEU A 71 -12.22 15.89 -12.68
C LEU A 71 -11.51 16.43 -11.44
N ASP A 72 -10.39 15.83 -11.03
CA ASP A 72 -9.64 16.25 -9.85
C ASP A 72 -8.13 16.08 -10.05
N VAL A 73 -7.48 17.22 -10.21
CA VAL A 73 -6.03 17.34 -10.41
C VAL A 73 -5.26 17.08 -9.11
N ALA A 74 -5.88 17.31 -7.96
CA ALA A 74 -5.25 17.02 -6.68
C ALA A 74 -5.33 15.51 -6.39
N TYR A 75 -4.26 14.96 -5.81
CA TYR A 75 -4.30 13.57 -5.36
C TYR A 75 -5.29 13.41 -4.22
N ARG A 76 -6.26 12.52 -4.42
CA ARG A 76 -7.11 12.00 -3.35
C ARG A 76 -6.43 10.85 -2.66
N GLN A 77 -6.22 10.99 -1.36
CA GLN A 77 -5.64 9.98 -0.50
C GLN A 77 -6.73 9.10 0.12
N ARG A 78 -6.49 7.79 0.14
CA ARG A 78 -7.33 6.79 0.79
C ARG A 78 -6.48 5.96 1.75
N THR A 79 -6.80 6.01 3.04
CA THR A 79 -6.13 5.22 4.06
C THR A 79 -6.55 3.77 3.97
N ILE A 80 -5.58 2.87 3.85
CA ILE A 80 -5.77 1.42 3.81
C ILE A 80 -6.10 0.96 5.24
N GLU A 81 -7.25 0.33 5.40
CA GLU A 81 -7.64 -0.35 6.64
C GLU A 81 -7.14 -1.80 6.60
N THR A 82 -7.41 -2.50 5.48
CA THR A 82 -6.87 -3.84 5.25
C THR A 82 -6.48 -4.02 3.78
N ALA A 83 -5.51 -4.90 3.56
CA ALA A 83 -5.15 -5.41 2.25
C ALA A 83 -5.09 -6.93 2.33
N ALA A 84 -5.73 -7.62 1.39
CA ALA A 84 -5.74 -9.07 1.32
C ALA A 84 -5.38 -9.54 -0.08
N SER A 85 -4.57 -10.59 -0.16
CA SER A 85 -4.34 -11.30 -1.42
C SER A 85 -5.60 -12.05 -1.82
N VAL A 86 -5.99 -11.93 -3.08
CA VAL A 86 -7.09 -12.66 -3.70
C VAL A 86 -6.57 -13.40 -4.94
N PRO A 87 -7.32 -14.35 -5.52
CA PRO A 87 -6.93 -14.96 -6.78
C PRO A 87 -6.64 -13.87 -7.82
N ASN A 88 -5.45 -13.91 -8.40
CA ASN A 88 -4.95 -12.96 -9.42
C ASN A 88 -4.73 -11.51 -8.95
N GLY A 89 -4.71 -11.20 -7.65
CA GLY A 89 -4.62 -9.82 -7.24
C GLY A 89 -4.67 -9.50 -5.74
N LEU A 90 -5.16 -8.29 -5.47
CA LEU A 90 -5.38 -7.74 -4.13
C LEU A 90 -6.80 -7.18 -4.00
N GLU A 91 -7.36 -7.29 -2.81
CA GLU A 91 -8.52 -6.50 -2.38
C GLU A 91 -8.06 -5.56 -1.25
N PHE A 92 -8.18 -4.26 -1.48
CA PHE A 92 -8.00 -3.22 -0.49
C PHE A 92 -9.34 -2.84 0.11
N ARG A 93 -9.36 -2.67 1.42
CA ARG A 93 -10.44 -1.99 2.14
C ARG A 93 -9.89 -0.71 2.73
N PHE A 94 -10.62 0.38 2.54
CA PHE A 94 -10.23 1.70 3.00
C PHE A 94 -11.08 2.14 4.17
N THR A 95 -10.48 2.93 5.06
CA THR A 95 -11.21 3.60 6.12
C THR A 95 -12.33 4.46 5.51
N PRO A 96 -13.58 4.31 5.98
CA PRO A 96 -14.68 5.16 5.53
C PRO A 96 -14.38 6.65 5.76
N VAL A 97 -14.69 7.48 4.77
CA VAL A 97 -14.60 8.94 4.94
C VAL A 97 -15.91 9.42 5.54
N ALA A 98 -15.81 10.21 6.61
CA ALA A 98 -16.97 10.84 7.23
C ALA A 98 -17.69 11.75 6.21
N PRO A 99 -19.03 11.74 6.18
CA PRO A 99 -19.77 12.68 5.34
C PRO A 99 -19.43 14.11 5.75
N THR A 100 -19.26 14.97 4.74
CA THR A 100 -19.13 16.41 5.00
C THR A 100 -20.53 16.94 5.22
N VAL A 101 -20.76 17.61 6.35
CA VAL A 101 -22.05 18.24 6.65
C VAL A 101 -21.99 19.67 6.16
N ASP A 102 -22.82 19.99 5.17
CA ASP A 102 -23.04 21.35 4.70
C ASP A 102 -24.45 21.83 5.08
N ALA A 103 -24.81 23.05 4.67
CA ALA A 103 -26.12 23.65 4.97
C ALA A 103 -27.30 22.90 4.34
N PHE A 104 -27.05 22.00 3.38
CA PHE A 104 -28.05 21.21 2.66
C PHE A 104 -28.08 19.73 3.10
N GLY A 105 -27.15 19.31 3.96
CA GLY A 105 -27.14 17.99 4.59
C GLY A 105 -25.76 17.35 4.66
N GLY A 106 -25.70 16.10 5.09
CA GLY A 106 -24.48 15.29 5.05
C GLY A 106 -24.33 14.62 3.69
N GLN A 107 -23.31 15.00 2.91
CA GLN A 107 -22.97 14.33 1.65
C GLN A 107 -21.56 13.73 1.72
N VAL A 108 -21.44 12.50 1.25
CA VAL A 108 -20.12 11.89 1.02
C VAL A 108 -19.56 12.47 -0.28
N PRO A 109 -18.30 12.93 -0.30
CA PRO A 109 -17.69 13.46 -1.52
C PRO A 109 -17.83 12.47 -2.69
N PRO A 110 -18.27 12.90 -3.89
CA PRO A 110 -18.54 11.99 -5.02
C PRO A 110 -17.26 11.29 -5.53
N ASP A 111 -16.10 11.83 -5.18
CA ASP A 111 -14.75 11.36 -5.48
C ASP A 111 -14.13 10.55 -4.33
N VAL A 112 -14.93 10.11 -3.36
CA VAL A 112 -14.43 9.33 -2.21
C VAL A 112 -13.82 7.97 -2.62
N GLY A 113 -14.29 7.36 -3.71
CA GLY A 113 -13.90 6.02 -4.14
C GLY A 113 -13.07 6.00 -5.42
N PHE A 114 -12.90 4.83 -6.01
CA PHE A 114 -12.23 4.60 -7.30
C PHE A 114 -13.23 4.39 -8.46
N GLY A 115 -14.53 4.55 -8.20
CA GLY A 115 -15.60 4.29 -9.17
C GLY A 115 -15.75 2.80 -9.51
N CYS A 116 -15.37 1.91 -8.57
CA CYS A 116 -15.34 0.46 -8.70
C CYS A 116 -16.49 -0.21 -7.95
N GLY A 117 -17.19 -1.14 -8.60
CA GLY A 117 -18.20 -1.99 -7.95
C GLY A 117 -19.25 -1.23 -7.14
N ASP A 118 -19.72 -1.85 -6.05
CA ASP A 118 -20.83 -1.32 -5.25
C ASP A 118 -20.38 -0.46 -4.04
N SER A 119 -19.08 -0.38 -3.75
CA SER A 119 -18.57 0.28 -2.53
C SER A 119 -17.40 1.23 -2.81
N PRO A 120 -17.46 2.49 -2.35
CA PRO A 120 -16.35 3.43 -2.47
C PRO A 120 -15.13 3.05 -1.61
N ASN A 121 -15.31 2.15 -0.64
CA ASN A 121 -14.29 1.76 0.32
C ASN A 121 -13.56 0.47 -0.08
N VAL A 122 -13.82 -0.09 -1.26
CA VAL A 122 -13.16 -1.30 -1.75
C VAL A 122 -12.48 -1.01 -3.08
N LEU A 123 -11.23 -1.45 -3.22
CA LEU A 123 -10.52 -1.46 -4.50
C LEU A 123 -9.98 -2.86 -4.76
N ARG A 124 -10.37 -3.44 -5.89
CA ARG A 124 -9.76 -4.66 -6.41
C ARG A 124 -8.68 -4.30 -7.39
N VAL A 125 -7.54 -4.96 -7.28
CA VAL A 125 -6.39 -4.78 -8.16
C VAL A 125 -6.02 -6.14 -8.72
N GLU A 126 -6.17 -6.32 -10.02
CA GLU A 126 -5.73 -7.55 -10.69
C GLU A 126 -4.35 -7.33 -11.29
N ARG A 127 -3.46 -8.30 -11.08
CA ARG A 127 -2.14 -8.32 -11.72
C ARG A 127 -2.27 -8.89 -13.12
N ARG A 128 -1.86 -8.13 -14.14
CA ARG A 128 -1.80 -8.58 -15.55
C ARG A 128 -0.39 -8.93 -16.01
N GLY A 129 0.62 -8.37 -15.35
CA GLY A 129 2.02 -8.72 -15.54
C GLY A 129 2.88 -8.22 -14.38
N PRO A 130 4.22 -8.29 -14.49
CA PRO A 130 5.12 -7.77 -13.46
C PRO A 130 4.94 -6.27 -13.18
N ASP A 131 4.63 -5.50 -14.23
CA ASP A 131 4.52 -4.04 -14.21
C ASP A 131 3.19 -3.55 -14.79
N GLU A 132 2.15 -4.39 -14.77
CA GLU A 132 0.84 -4.05 -15.28
C GLU A 132 -0.26 -4.55 -14.35
N ILE A 133 -1.17 -3.66 -14.00
CA ILE A 133 -2.35 -3.93 -13.18
C ILE A 133 -3.61 -3.36 -13.82
N VAL A 134 -4.77 -3.89 -13.46
CA VAL A 134 -6.07 -3.34 -13.84
C VAL A 134 -6.96 -3.23 -12.62
N PHE A 135 -7.87 -2.26 -12.64
CA PHE A 135 -8.95 -2.16 -11.67
C PHE A 135 -10.25 -2.64 -12.33
N PRO A 136 -10.72 -3.86 -12.03
CA PRO A 136 -11.87 -4.42 -12.71
C PRO A 136 -13.14 -3.65 -12.35
N ASN A 137 -13.99 -3.41 -13.36
CA ASN A 137 -15.29 -2.75 -13.21
C ASN A 137 -15.20 -1.34 -12.59
N CYS A 138 -14.13 -0.60 -12.91
CA CYS A 138 -13.91 0.75 -12.42
C CYS A 138 -14.10 1.78 -13.53
N SER A 139 -15.18 2.55 -13.45
CA SER A 139 -15.53 3.56 -14.45
C SER A 139 -14.51 4.69 -14.58
N GLN A 140 -13.81 5.01 -13.48
CA GLN A 140 -12.76 6.04 -13.47
C GLN A 140 -11.41 5.55 -14.03
N PHE A 141 -11.24 4.23 -14.18
CA PHE A 141 -9.99 3.59 -14.59
C PHE A 141 -10.24 2.51 -15.66
N PRO A 142 -10.74 2.88 -16.86
CA PRO A 142 -11.06 1.92 -17.92
C PRO A 142 -9.85 1.27 -18.58
N SER A 143 -8.66 1.86 -18.46
CA SER A 143 -7.42 1.39 -19.08
C SER A 143 -6.50 0.70 -18.07
N PRO A 144 -5.57 -0.17 -18.50
CA PRO A 144 -4.54 -0.71 -17.63
C PRO A 144 -3.65 0.38 -17.04
N LEU A 145 -3.08 0.09 -15.86
CA LEU A 145 -2.02 0.90 -15.28
C LEU A 145 -0.68 0.19 -15.44
N ARG A 146 0.36 0.95 -15.76
CA ARG A 146 1.74 0.47 -15.82
C ARG A 146 2.63 1.18 -14.83
N ARG A 147 3.58 0.43 -14.27
CA ARG A 147 4.51 0.93 -13.26
C ARG A 147 5.50 1.94 -13.87
N CYS A 148 5.69 3.08 -13.20
CA CYS A 148 6.79 4.00 -13.50
C CYS A 148 8.14 3.40 -13.10
N LYS A 149 9.14 3.57 -13.96
CA LYS A 149 10.49 3.03 -13.75
C LYS A 149 11.55 4.12 -13.83
N THR A 150 12.57 4.02 -13.01
CA THR A 150 13.82 4.76 -13.20
C THR A 150 14.55 4.15 -14.40
N GLN A 151 15.06 4.99 -15.31
CA GLN A 151 15.94 4.54 -16.40
C GLN A 151 17.24 3.95 -15.86
#